data_AF-A0A7H8SBT1-F1
#
_entry.id   AF-A0A7H8SBT1-F1
#
_cell.length_a   1.000
_cell.length_b   1.000
_cell.length_c   1.000
_cell.angle_alpha   90.00
_cell.angle_beta   90.00
_cell.angle_gamma   90.00
#
_symmetry.space_group_name_H-M   'P 1'
#
loop_
_entity.id
_entity.type
_entity.pdbx_description
1 polymer ?
#
loop_
_entity_poly.entity_id
_entity_poly.type
_entity_poly.pdbx_seq_one_letter_code
_entity_poly.pdbx_strand_id
1 'polypeptide(L)'
;MGSAFSLYLEVREMPAQLSFTKMHGLGNSYIYVNGFEQALSEKRLPELAQNVSDPNTGIGADGLVIMAPSETAEVKMRIFNKDGSEAKNCGNALRCVAKYVYEKGMVKNTTFHIETLSGLVRVNVHVVNGTVDEVTVDMGTPKLKSSDLPMTGGTTEKDLVGVPIEVDGNTVLMTGVSMGNPHGVFFVDDIEEAPVKSYGPVLSDHHRLFPEGLNVEFVQVVNSHELQFRVWERGSGITRACGTGACAAVVAAVLNNYVKQGKEVTVHLLGGDMKILWANEGSVYMRGPAVTICEGLYLMGV
;
A
#
# COMPACT_ATOMS: atom_id res chain seq x y z
N MET A 1 12.23 10.63 42.62
CA MET A 1 11.02 10.71 41.78
C MET A 1 11.29 9.92 40.52
N GLY A 2 11.10 8.60 40.57
CA GLY A 2 11.21 7.71 39.43
C GLY A 2 9.90 7.70 38.66
N SER A 3 9.96 7.88 37.35
CA SER A 3 8.79 8.03 36.48
C SER A 3 7.97 6.75 36.45
N ALA A 4 6.67 6.89 36.72
CA ALA A 4 5.62 5.87 36.62
C ALA A 4 5.39 5.32 35.18
N PHE A 5 6.32 5.55 34.25
CA PHE A 5 6.23 5.14 32.84
C PHE A 5 6.72 3.71 32.57
N SER A 6 7.46 3.10 33.51
CA SER A 6 8.03 1.76 33.31
C SER A 6 7.15 0.61 33.79
N LEU A 7 5.92 0.86 34.27
CA LEU A 7 5.07 -0.14 34.94
C LEU A 7 3.74 -0.47 34.23
N TYR A 8 3.46 0.08 33.03
CA TYR A 8 2.17 -0.11 32.34
C TYR A 8 2.14 -1.22 31.28
N LEU A 9 3.24 -1.95 31.07
CA LEU A 9 3.35 -3.05 30.09
C LEU A 9 3.59 -4.42 30.74
N GLU A 10 3.30 -4.58 32.04
CA GLU A 10 3.26 -5.89 32.68
C GLU A 10 1.97 -6.63 32.27
N VAL A 11 2.15 -7.58 31.34
CA VAL A 11 1.35 -8.79 31.09
C VAL A 11 -0.15 -8.65 31.42
N ARG A 12 -0.89 -7.90 30.60
CA ARG A 12 -2.32 -8.18 30.45
C ARG A 12 -2.46 -9.40 29.55
N GLU A 13 -3.05 -10.48 30.07
CA GLU A 13 -3.52 -11.57 29.22
C GLU A 13 -4.45 -11.00 28.15
N MET A 14 -4.27 -11.46 26.91
CA MET A 14 -5.17 -11.07 25.84
C MET A 14 -6.59 -11.53 26.19
N PRO A 15 -7.62 -10.74 25.84
CA PRO A 15 -9.00 -11.10 26.15
C PRO A 15 -9.38 -12.45 25.54
N ALA A 16 -10.36 -13.18 26.07
CA ALA A 16 -10.81 -14.41 25.41
C ALA A 16 -11.46 -14.16 24.03
N GLN A 17 -11.90 -12.92 23.80
CA GLN A 17 -12.57 -12.47 22.58
C GLN A 17 -11.96 -11.15 22.08
N LEU A 18 -11.79 -11.04 20.77
CA LEU A 18 -11.22 -9.87 20.10
C LEU A 18 -12.28 -9.24 19.19
N SER A 19 -12.71 -8.01 19.50
CA SER A 19 -13.56 -7.23 18.59
C SER A 19 -12.75 -6.80 17.37
N PHE A 20 -13.30 -7.02 16.19
CA PHE A 20 -12.63 -6.68 14.94
C PHE A 20 -13.59 -6.08 13.92
N THR A 21 -13.00 -5.36 12.97
CA THR A 21 -13.65 -4.94 11.72
C THR A 21 -12.81 -5.47 10.57
N LYS A 22 -13.41 -6.24 9.67
CA LYS A 22 -12.74 -6.66 8.42
C LYS A 22 -13.02 -5.60 7.37
N MET A 23 -11.97 -5.03 6.79
CA MET A 23 -12.09 -4.00 5.75
C MET A 23 -11.19 -4.33 4.58
N HIS A 24 -11.48 -3.75 3.42
CA HIS A 24 -10.59 -3.85 2.26
C HIS A 24 -10.43 -2.52 1.52
N GLY A 25 -9.26 -2.35 0.91
CA GLY A 25 -9.01 -1.37 -0.14
C GLY A 25 -8.73 -2.12 -1.44
N LEU A 26 -9.66 -2.07 -2.41
CA LEU A 26 -9.52 -2.71 -3.72
C LEU A 26 -9.17 -4.22 -3.67
N GLY A 27 -9.83 -4.96 -2.78
CA GLY A 27 -9.64 -6.41 -2.61
C GLY A 27 -8.52 -6.83 -1.67
N ASN A 28 -7.59 -5.94 -1.31
CA ASN A 28 -6.61 -6.21 -0.27
C ASN A 28 -7.23 -5.93 1.11
N SER A 29 -7.37 -6.98 1.91
CA SER A 29 -8.20 -6.99 3.12
C SER A 29 -7.40 -7.30 4.38
N TYR A 30 -7.70 -6.60 5.47
CA TYR A 30 -7.09 -6.84 6.77
C TYR A 30 -8.16 -6.94 7.86
N ILE A 31 -7.79 -7.57 8.96
CA ILE A 31 -8.54 -7.52 10.22
C ILE A 31 -8.07 -6.29 10.98
N TYR A 32 -8.98 -5.36 11.28
CA TYR A 32 -8.69 -4.12 12.01
C TYR A 32 -9.11 -4.26 13.47
N VAL A 33 -8.19 -3.91 14.37
CA VAL A 33 -8.39 -3.98 15.81
C VAL A 33 -8.14 -2.61 16.43
N ASN A 34 -9.11 -2.15 17.22
CA ASN A 34 -8.99 -0.95 18.02
C ASN A 34 -8.19 -1.21 19.30
N GLY A 35 -6.88 -0.94 19.26
CA GLY A 35 -5.97 -1.08 20.40
C GLY A 35 -6.14 -0.01 21.48
N PHE A 36 -7.02 0.98 21.30
CA PHE A 36 -7.39 1.92 22.36
C PHE A 36 -8.32 1.28 23.40
N GLU A 37 -9.11 0.30 22.97
CA GLU A 37 -10.14 -0.36 23.80
C GLU A 37 -9.76 -1.79 24.19
N GLN A 38 -8.80 -2.39 23.47
CA GLN A 38 -8.45 -3.80 23.62
C GLN A 38 -7.00 -3.96 24.05
N ALA A 39 -6.79 -4.68 25.15
CA ALA A 39 -5.45 -5.02 25.63
C ALA A 39 -4.85 -6.11 24.73
N LEU A 40 -3.77 -5.78 24.04
CA LEU A 40 -3.05 -6.70 23.17
C LEU A 40 -1.64 -6.93 23.71
N SER A 41 -1.24 -8.19 23.84
CA SER A 41 0.12 -8.55 24.24
C SER A 41 1.05 -8.42 23.04
N GLU A 42 2.04 -7.52 23.13
CA GLU A 42 3.02 -7.26 22.08
C GLU A 42 3.67 -8.54 21.53
N LYS A 43 4.03 -9.46 22.43
CA LYS A 43 4.69 -10.72 22.10
C LYS A 43 3.80 -11.68 21.30
N ARG A 44 2.48 -11.50 21.35
CA ARG A 44 1.50 -12.37 20.71
C ARG A 44 0.94 -11.79 19.41
N LEU A 45 1.29 -10.58 19.03
CA LEU A 45 0.77 -9.95 17.80
C LEU A 45 1.14 -10.72 16.53
N PRO A 46 2.38 -11.25 16.37
CA PRO A 46 2.71 -12.08 15.20
C PRO A 46 1.85 -13.34 15.11
N GLU A 47 1.70 -14.06 16.23
CA GLU A 47 0.89 -15.27 16.33
C GLU A 47 -0.60 -14.96 16.07
N LEU A 48 -1.11 -13.87 16.66
CA LEU A 48 -2.48 -13.43 16.43
C LEU A 48 -2.71 -13.14 14.94
N ALA A 49 -1.79 -12.42 14.29
CA ALA A 49 -1.89 -12.08 12.88
C ALA A 49 -1.96 -13.34 12.00
N GLN A 50 -1.14 -14.35 12.28
CA GLN A 50 -1.20 -15.64 11.60
C GLN A 50 -2.56 -16.30 11.80
N ASN A 51 -3.01 -16.43 13.05
CA ASN A 51 -4.24 -17.14 13.39
C ASN A 51 -5.49 -16.47 12.79
N VAL A 52 -5.64 -15.14 12.91
CA VAL A 52 -6.84 -14.45 12.38
C VAL A 52 -6.85 -14.42 10.86
N SER A 53 -5.67 -14.44 10.23
CA SER A 53 -5.54 -14.33 8.77
C SER A 53 -5.70 -15.67 8.06
N ASP A 54 -5.62 -16.81 8.75
CA ASP A 54 -5.88 -18.12 8.16
C ASP A 54 -7.33 -18.21 7.65
N PRO A 55 -7.56 -18.58 6.38
CA PRO A 55 -8.91 -18.65 5.82
C PRO A 55 -9.70 -19.91 6.20
N ASN A 56 -9.04 -20.94 6.73
CA ASN A 56 -9.66 -22.22 7.10
C ASN A 56 -9.99 -22.27 8.59
N THR A 57 -9.08 -21.79 9.43
CA THR A 57 -9.21 -21.85 10.90
C THR A 57 -9.44 -20.48 11.54
N GLY A 58 -9.20 -19.39 10.80
CA GLY A 58 -9.38 -18.01 11.24
C GLY A 58 -10.52 -17.29 10.52
N ILE A 59 -10.37 -15.97 10.36
CA ILE A 59 -11.32 -15.11 9.64
C ILE A 59 -10.98 -15.01 8.13
N GLY A 60 -9.71 -15.24 7.79
CA GLY A 60 -9.17 -15.09 6.44
C GLY A 60 -8.90 -13.63 6.07
N ALA A 61 -7.64 -13.22 5.95
CA ALA A 61 -7.25 -11.87 5.53
C ALA A 61 -5.81 -11.86 4.99
N ASP A 62 -5.36 -10.73 4.45
CA ASP A 62 -3.95 -10.53 4.08
C ASP A 62 -3.07 -10.21 5.30
N GLY A 63 -3.69 -9.93 6.45
CA GLY A 63 -3.02 -9.67 7.71
C GLY A 63 -3.92 -9.06 8.79
N LEU A 64 -3.27 -8.53 9.81
CA LEU A 64 -3.84 -7.82 10.95
C LEU A 64 -3.34 -6.37 10.97
N VAL A 65 -4.24 -5.42 11.24
CA VAL A 65 -3.94 -4.01 11.45
C VAL A 65 -4.41 -3.59 12.83
N ILE A 66 -3.51 -2.96 13.59
CA ILE A 66 -3.78 -2.47 14.93
C ILE A 66 -3.69 -0.96 14.92
N MET A 67 -4.75 -0.31 15.42
CA MET A 67 -4.78 1.13 15.69
C MET A 67 -4.44 1.34 17.15
N ALA A 68 -3.38 2.08 17.42
CA ALA A 68 -2.85 2.33 18.77
C ALA A 68 -2.72 3.83 19.03
N PRO A 69 -2.60 4.24 20.31
CA PRO A 69 -2.22 5.60 20.66
C PRO A 69 -0.90 6.01 20.01
N SER A 70 -0.79 7.28 19.62
CA SER A 70 0.43 7.89 19.09
C SER A 70 0.79 9.13 19.92
N GLU A 71 2.09 9.39 20.07
CA GLU A 71 2.59 10.63 20.67
C GLU A 71 2.77 11.76 19.65
N THR A 72 2.71 11.44 18.35
CA THR A 72 3.09 12.35 17.25
C THR A 72 1.99 12.54 16.20
N ALA A 73 0.91 11.77 16.28
CA ALA A 73 -0.22 11.78 15.36
C ALA A 73 -1.53 11.51 16.09
N GLU A 74 -2.66 11.61 15.39
CA GLU A 74 -3.97 11.26 15.93
C GLU A 74 -4.13 9.74 16.18
N VAL A 75 -3.43 8.90 15.41
CA VAL A 75 -3.43 7.44 15.56
C VAL A 75 -2.12 6.85 15.04
N LYS A 76 -1.66 5.76 15.69
CA LYS A 76 -0.59 4.91 15.19
C LYS A 76 -1.16 3.66 14.53
N MET A 77 -0.70 3.35 13.34
CA MET A 77 -1.03 2.12 12.61
C MET A 77 0.14 1.14 12.68
N ARG A 78 -0.15 -0.12 13.04
CA ARG A 78 0.78 -1.24 12.93
C ARG A 78 0.17 -2.33 12.06
N ILE A 79 0.96 -2.89 11.16
CA ILE A 79 0.51 -3.87 10.18
C ILE A 79 1.31 -5.14 10.39
N PHE A 80 0.64 -6.27 10.57
CA PHE A 80 1.23 -7.58 10.59
C PHE A 80 0.71 -8.37 9.40
N ASN A 81 1.62 -8.88 8.58
CA ASN A 81 1.27 -9.76 7.47
C ASN A 81 0.70 -11.08 8.01
N LYS A 82 0.02 -11.85 7.14
CA LYS A 82 -0.49 -13.18 7.48
C LYS A 82 0.56 -14.19 7.94
N ASP A 83 1.84 -13.94 7.68
CA ASP A 83 2.96 -14.76 8.17
C ASP A 83 3.49 -14.29 9.55
N GLY A 84 2.88 -13.26 10.14
CA GLY A 84 3.25 -12.67 11.43
C GLY A 84 4.33 -11.59 11.37
N SER A 85 4.96 -11.36 10.22
CA SER A 85 5.95 -10.30 10.06
C SER A 85 5.32 -8.91 10.11
N GLU A 86 5.98 -7.95 10.76
CA GLU A 86 5.51 -6.56 10.80
C GLU A 86 5.91 -5.81 9.53
N ALA A 87 4.94 -5.26 8.81
CA ALA A 87 5.14 -4.49 7.59
C ALA A 87 5.32 -3.00 7.90
N LYS A 88 6.16 -2.32 7.11
CA LYS A 88 6.46 -0.90 7.32
C LYS A 88 5.31 0.03 6.94
N ASN A 89 4.64 -0.28 5.83
CA ASN A 89 3.54 0.53 5.31
C ASN A 89 2.65 -0.30 4.38
N CYS A 90 1.38 0.09 4.26
CA CYS A 90 0.45 -0.41 3.26
C CYS A 90 -0.57 0.68 2.93
N GLY A 91 -0.54 1.19 1.70
CA GLY A 91 -1.44 2.25 1.25
C GLY A 91 -2.92 1.88 1.32
N ASN A 92 -3.27 0.61 1.12
CA ASN A 92 -4.64 0.12 1.28
C ASN A 92 -5.09 0.12 2.74
N ALA A 93 -4.19 -0.27 3.65
CA ALA A 93 -4.47 -0.28 5.08
C ALA A 93 -4.66 1.15 5.63
N LEU A 94 -3.85 2.11 5.19
CA LEU A 94 -3.98 3.53 5.55
C LEU A 94 -5.38 4.08 5.25
N ARG A 95 -5.94 3.79 4.07
CA ARG A 95 -7.29 4.24 3.70
C ARG A 95 -8.35 3.67 4.64
N CYS A 96 -8.23 2.39 5.00
CA CYS A 96 -9.16 1.74 5.93
C CYS A 96 -9.02 2.27 7.37
N VAL A 97 -7.79 2.49 7.86
CA VAL A 97 -7.58 3.13 9.17
C VAL A 97 -8.19 4.52 9.20
N ALA A 98 -7.92 5.35 8.18
CA ALA A 98 -8.45 6.70 8.11
C ALA A 98 -9.98 6.72 8.14
N LYS A 99 -10.63 5.83 7.37
CA LYS A 99 -12.07 5.62 7.42
C LYS A 99 -12.54 5.21 8.82
N TYR A 100 -11.93 4.17 9.38
CA TYR A 100 -12.31 3.62 10.68
C TYR A 100 -12.28 4.68 11.79
N VAL A 101 -11.17 5.37 11.94
CA VAL A 101 -10.99 6.32 13.05
C VAL A 101 -11.88 7.55 12.91
N TYR A 102 -12.19 7.96 11.68
CA TYR A 102 -13.12 9.04 11.41
C TYR A 102 -14.57 8.62 11.71
N GLU A 103 -15.03 7.48 11.17
CA GLU A 103 -16.40 7.00 11.35
C GLU A 103 -16.71 6.58 12.79
N LYS A 104 -15.72 6.10 13.56
CA LYS A 104 -15.87 5.83 15.00
C LYS A 104 -15.71 7.08 15.86
N GLY A 105 -15.52 8.26 15.27
CA GLY A 105 -15.44 9.55 15.97
C GLY A 105 -14.17 9.76 16.79
N MET A 106 -13.14 8.92 16.58
CA MET A 106 -11.84 9.04 17.24
C MET A 106 -11.07 10.27 16.71
N VAL A 107 -11.25 10.58 15.43
CA VAL A 107 -10.73 11.78 14.76
C VAL A 107 -11.87 12.57 14.15
N LYS A 108 -11.92 13.88 14.40
CA LYS A 108 -13.01 14.76 13.94
C LYS A 108 -12.67 15.54 12.67
N ASN A 109 -11.38 15.81 12.44
CA ASN A 109 -10.93 16.54 11.27
C ASN A 109 -10.94 15.62 10.05
N THR A 110 -11.27 16.16 8.87
CA THR A 110 -11.21 15.39 7.62
C THR A 110 -9.79 15.20 7.11
N THR A 111 -8.84 16.03 7.55
CA THR A 111 -7.40 15.89 7.28
C THR A 111 -6.66 15.70 8.59
N PHE A 112 -5.81 14.69 8.66
CA PHE A 112 -5.04 14.33 9.86
C PHE A 112 -3.83 13.46 9.49
N HIS A 113 -3.02 13.07 10.48
CA HIS A 113 -1.86 12.22 10.29
C HIS A 113 -2.06 10.84 10.93
N ILE A 114 -1.46 9.84 10.30
CA ILE A 114 -1.33 8.49 10.83
C ILE A 114 0.17 8.22 11.01
N GLU A 115 0.58 7.87 12.23
CA GLU A 115 1.93 7.37 12.49
C GLU A 115 2.05 5.94 11.96
N THR A 116 3.04 5.70 11.10
CA THR A 116 3.40 4.37 10.62
C THR A 116 4.85 4.07 10.99
N LEU A 117 5.28 2.82 10.80
CA LEU A 117 6.68 2.45 10.98
C LEU A 117 7.62 3.18 9.99
N SER A 118 7.09 3.64 8.84
CA SER A 118 7.80 4.48 7.86
C SER A 118 7.78 5.98 8.17
N GLY A 119 7.07 6.41 9.22
CA GLY A 119 6.90 7.81 9.59
C GLY A 119 5.45 8.29 9.50
N LEU A 120 5.25 9.60 9.63
CA LEU A 120 3.95 10.25 9.58
C LEU A 120 3.41 10.28 8.16
N VAL A 121 2.16 9.86 7.98
CA VAL A 121 1.45 9.91 6.70
C VAL A 121 0.24 10.79 6.82
N ARG A 122 0.15 11.82 5.98
CA ARG A 122 -1.02 12.69 5.90
C ARG A 122 -2.13 12.01 5.10
N VAL A 123 -3.33 12.02 5.65
CA VAL A 123 -4.53 11.48 4.99
C VAL A 123 -5.64 12.53 4.97
N ASN A 124 -6.53 12.41 3.98
CA ASN A 124 -7.74 13.21 3.88
C ASN A 124 -8.93 12.29 3.54
N VAL A 125 -9.94 12.27 4.40
CA VAL A 125 -11.18 11.50 4.19
C VAL A 125 -12.19 12.31 3.38
N HIS A 126 -12.85 11.66 2.42
CA HIS A 126 -13.92 12.22 1.60
C HIS A 126 -15.25 11.64 2.05
N VAL A 127 -16.07 12.47 2.69
CA VAL A 127 -17.33 12.06 3.30
C VAL A 127 -18.49 12.31 2.34
N VAL A 128 -19.27 11.27 2.06
CA VAL A 128 -20.50 11.32 1.27
C VAL A 128 -21.61 10.70 2.11
N ASN A 129 -22.73 11.42 2.27
CA ASN A 129 -23.89 10.97 3.05
C ASN A 129 -23.56 10.51 4.49
N GLY A 130 -22.58 11.16 5.13
CA GLY A 130 -22.18 10.86 6.51
C GLY A 130 -21.25 9.66 6.67
N THR A 131 -20.84 9.01 5.58
CA THR A 131 -19.87 7.91 5.56
C THR A 131 -18.63 8.28 4.75
N VAL A 132 -17.47 7.74 5.09
CA VAL A 132 -16.25 7.94 4.31
C VAL A 132 -16.31 7.04 3.08
N ASP A 133 -16.34 7.65 1.89
CA ASP A 133 -16.41 6.96 0.61
C ASP A 133 -15.00 6.67 0.07
N GLU A 134 -14.19 7.72 -0.03
CA GLU A 134 -12.80 7.66 -0.49
C GLU A 134 -11.85 8.25 0.57
N VAL A 135 -10.58 7.86 0.49
CA VAL A 135 -9.50 8.47 1.28
C VAL A 135 -8.35 8.81 0.34
N THR A 136 -7.87 10.04 0.42
CA THR A 136 -6.61 10.48 -0.16
C THR A 136 -5.47 10.25 0.82
N VAL A 137 -4.40 9.62 0.37
CA VAL A 137 -3.16 9.38 1.11
C VAL A 137 -2.04 10.17 0.42
N ASP A 138 -1.25 10.90 1.20
CA ASP A 138 0.01 11.48 0.73
C ASP A 138 1.08 10.38 0.66
N MET A 139 1.46 10.00 -0.56
CA MET A 139 2.44 8.94 -0.82
C MET A 139 3.87 9.49 -0.89
N GLY A 140 4.06 10.79 -0.65
CA GLY A 140 5.34 11.47 -0.70
C GLY A 140 5.82 11.71 -2.14
N THR A 141 7.08 12.15 -2.25
CA THR A 141 7.71 12.49 -3.52
C THR A 141 8.32 11.25 -4.19
N PRO A 142 8.12 11.03 -5.50
CA PRO A 142 8.77 9.95 -6.22
C PRO A 142 10.27 10.20 -6.29
N LYS A 143 11.05 9.13 -6.16
CA LYS A 143 12.49 9.16 -6.30
C LYS A 143 12.88 8.66 -7.69
N LEU A 144 13.64 9.49 -8.40
CA LEU A 144 13.91 9.34 -9.84
C LEU A 144 15.42 9.23 -10.14
N LYS A 145 16.19 8.65 -9.21
CA LYS A 145 17.61 8.35 -9.41
C LYS A 145 17.82 6.84 -9.41
N SER A 146 18.78 6.36 -10.21
CA SER A 146 19.08 4.93 -10.30
C SER A 146 19.43 4.30 -8.94
N SER A 147 20.11 5.07 -8.08
CA SER A 147 20.43 4.67 -6.70
C SER A 147 19.22 4.47 -5.79
N ASP A 148 18.06 5.05 -6.13
CA ASP A 148 16.82 4.90 -5.37
C ASP A 148 15.97 3.69 -5.80
N LEU A 149 16.29 3.09 -6.95
CA LEU A 149 15.67 1.87 -7.52
C LEU A 149 16.48 0.57 -7.27
N PRO A 150 17.55 0.66 -6.45
CA PRO A 150 18.71 -0.25 -6.46
C PRO A 150 19.14 -0.85 -7.82
N MET A 151 19.09 -0.09 -8.92
CA MET A 151 19.45 -0.63 -10.23
C MET A 151 20.98 -0.74 -10.41
N THR A 152 21.48 -1.91 -10.83
CA THR A 152 22.92 -2.08 -11.15
C THR A 152 23.22 -1.55 -12.55
N GLY A 153 24.18 -0.63 -12.64
CA GLY A 153 24.53 0.05 -13.90
C GLY A 153 23.56 1.17 -14.28
N GLY A 154 24.08 2.38 -14.52
CA GLY A 154 23.32 3.61 -14.79
C GLY A 154 23.65 4.71 -13.76
N THR A 155 24.03 5.92 -14.21
CA THR A 155 24.69 6.94 -13.36
C THR A 155 23.96 8.30 -13.29
N THR A 156 22.80 8.49 -13.95
CA THR A 156 22.08 9.77 -14.00
C THR A 156 20.54 9.65 -14.01
N GLU A 157 19.84 10.74 -13.68
CA GLU A 157 18.35 10.84 -13.69
C GLU A 157 17.71 10.66 -15.08
N LYS A 158 18.48 10.86 -16.17
CA LYS A 158 18.02 10.56 -17.55
C LYS A 158 18.02 9.07 -17.86
N ASP A 159 18.58 8.23 -16.97
CA ASP A 159 18.79 6.80 -17.18
C ASP A 159 17.64 5.93 -16.65
N LEU A 160 16.46 6.51 -16.37
CA LEU A 160 15.31 5.77 -15.87
C LEU A 160 14.07 5.88 -16.74
N VAL A 161 14.07 6.67 -17.81
CA VAL A 161 12.90 6.84 -18.68
C VAL A 161 13.20 6.23 -20.04
N GLY A 162 12.42 5.20 -20.43
CA GLY A 162 12.60 4.53 -21.71
C GLY A 162 13.88 3.70 -21.78
N VAL A 163 14.30 3.09 -20.66
CA VAL A 163 15.50 2.26 -20.57
C VAL A 163 15.24 0.95 -21.31
N PRO A 164 16.06 0.58 -22.31
CA PRO A 164 15.93 -0.71 -22.96
C PRO A 164 16.33 -1.85 -22.02
N ILE A 165 15.43 -2.79 -21.82
CA ILE A 165 15.61 -4.00 -21.01
C ILE A 165 15.40 -5.21 -21.92
N GLU A 166 16.35 -6.14 -21.89
CA GLU A 166 16.25 -7.41 -22.58
C GLU A 166 15.49 -8.42 -21.71
N VAL A 167 14.38 -8.95 -22.22
CA VAL A 167 13.59 -10.00 -21.56
C VAL A 167 13.09 -10.97 -22.62
N ASP A 168 13.39 -12.27 -22.43
CA ASP A 168 12.98 -13.35 -23.34
C ASP A 168 13.35 -13.09 -24.82
N GLY A 169 14.53 -12.50 -25.06
CA GLY A 169 15.00 -12.17 -26.41
C GLY A 169 14.35 -10.95 -27.06
N ASN A 170 13.50 -10.22 -26.33
CA ASN A 170 12.88 -8.97 -26.77
C ASN A 170 13.47 -7.78 -25.99
N THR A 171 13.65 -6.66 -26.69
CA THR A 171 13.95 -5.37 -26.05
C THR A 171 12.65 -4.65 -25.75
N VAL A 172 12.40 -4.36 -24.46
CA VAL A 172 11.27 -3.54 -24.00
C VAL A 172 11.75 -2.29 -23.31
N LEU A 173 10.94 -1.23 -23.34
CA LEU A 173 11.29 0.05 -22.72
C LEU A 173 10.67 0.15 -21.33
N MET A 174 11.54 0.30 -20.33
CA MET A 174 11.15 0.46 -18.94
C MET A 174 11.24 1.93 -18.51
N THR A 175 10.30 2.37 -17.69
CA THR A 175 10.47 3.55 -16.84
C THR A 175 10.57 3.17 -15.38
N GLY A 176 11.70 3.47 -14.76
CA GLY A 176 11.95 3.21 -13.34
C GLY A 176 11.45 4.36 -12.45
N VAL A 177 10.71 4.02 -11.39
CA VAL A 177 10.28 4.97 -10.35
C VAL A 177 10.40 4.31 -8.99
N SER A 178 10.85 5.04 -7.97
CA SER A 178 10.80 4.57 -6.58
C SER A 178 9.83 5.39 -5.75
N MET A 179 8.83 4.73 -5.15
CA MET A 179 7.89 5.32 -4.18
C MET A 179 8.27 4.97 -2.74
N GLY A 180 9.55 4.65 -2.52
CA GLY A 180 10.06 4.01 -1.30
C GLY A 180 10.36 2.51 -1.48
N ASN A 181 9.84 1.92 -2.56
CA ASN A 181 10.13 0.60 -3.10
C ASN A 181 10.30 0.70 -4.64
N PRO A 182 11.05 -0.22 -5.27
CA PRO A 182 11.38 -0.14 -6.69
C PRO A 182 10.23 -0.58 -7.59
N HIS A 183 9.96 0.21 -8.64
CA HIS A 183 8.93 -0.03 -9.67
C HIS A 183 9.50 0.13 -11.08
N GLY A 184 9.18 -0.82 -11.96
CA GLY A 184 9.53 -0.84 -13.36
C GLY A 184 8.27 -0.86 -14.21
N VAL A 185 7.99 0.28 -14.85
CA VAL A 185 6.77 0.50 -15.61
C VAL A 185 7.02 0.27 -17.09
N PHE A 186 6.22 -0.59 -17.70
CA PHE A 186 6.25 -0.92 -19.12
C PHE A 186 4.92 -0.51 -19.77
N PHE A 187 5.00 0.30 -20.83
CA PHE A 187 3.82 0.69 -21.59
C PHE A 187 3.49 -0.37 -22.65
N VAL A 188 2.21 -0.75 -22.73
CA VAL A 188 1.70 -1.76 -23.67
C VAL A 188 0.50 -1.21 -24.43
N ASP A 189 0.26 -1.75 -25.63
CA ASP A 189 -0.87 -1.33 -26.48
C ASP A 189 -2.21 -1.89 -25.99
N ASP A 190 -2.22 -3.13 -25.47
CA ASP A 190 -3.38 -3.82 -24.92
C ASP A 190 -3.03 -4.44 -23.57
N ILE A 191 -3.80 -4.06 -22.53
CA ILE A 191 -3.57 -4.55 -21.17
C ILE A 191 -3.95 -6.02 -20.99
N GLU A 192 -4.87 -6.56 -21.79
CA GLU A 192 -5.32 -7.94 -21.66
C GLU A 192 -4.29 -8.94 -22.23
N GLU A 193 -3.47 -8.48 -23.18
CA GLU A 193 -2.35 -9.24 -23.75
C GLU A 193 -1.00 -8.92 -23.06
N ALA A 194 -1.03 -8.15 -21.96
CA ALA A 194 0.18 -7.78 -21.25
C ALA A 194 0.94 -9.04 -20.75
N PRO A 195 2.26 -9.12 -20.94
CA PRO A 195 3.07 -10.30 -20.61
C PRO A 195 3.37 -10.44 -19.11
N VAL A 196 2.37 -10.21 -18.24
CA VAL A 196 2.53 -10.18 -16.77
C VAL A 196 3.14 -11.47 -16.24
N LYS A 197 2.71 -12.63 -16.76
CA LYS A 197 3.18 -13.95 -16.31
C LYS A 197 4.52 -14.35 -16.90
N SER A 198 4.83 -13.93 -18.12
CA SER A 198 6.08 -14.30 -18.79
C SER A 198 7.22 -13.37 -18.41
N TYR A 199 6.98 -12.06 -18.30
CA TYR A 199 8.01 -11.08 -18.01
C TYR A 199 8.13 -10.77 -16.52
N GLY A 200 7.01 -10.76 -15.78
CA GLY A 200 6.97 -10.43 -14.35
C GLY A 200 7.99 -11.20 -13.50
N PRO A 201 7.98 -12.55 -13.47
CA PRO A 201 8.93 -13.32 -12.66
C PRO A 201 10.39 -13.09 -13.07
N VAL A 202 10.64 -13.01 -14.39
CA VAL A 202 12.00 -12.86 -14.96
C VAL A 202 12.61 -11.52 -14.54
N LEU A 203 11.81 -10.44 -14.59
CA LEU A 203 12.22 -9.10 -14.24
C LEU A 203 12.24 -8.85 -12.72
N SER A 204 11.31 -9.46 -11.98
CA SER A 204 11.09 -9.21 -10.55
C SER A 204 12.17 -9.81 -9.65
N ASP A 205 12.52 -11.08 -9.82
CA ASP A 205 13.22 -11.82 -8.75
C ASP A 205 14.69 -12.12 -9.07
N HIS A 206 15.06 -12.13 -10.36
CA HIS A 206 16.36 -12.67 -10.82
C HIS A 206 17.06 -11.82 -11.87
N HIS A 207 16.51 -10.65 -12.20
CA HIS A 207 17.11 -9.82 -13.22
C HIS A 207 18.38 -9.17 -12.68
N ARG A 208 19.50 -9.33 -13.40
CA ARG A 208 20.83 -8.83 -13.00
C ARG A 208 20.85 -7.34 -12.64
N LEU A 209 19.97 -6.55 -13.27
CA LEU A 209 19.86 -5.11 -13.05
C LEU A 209 19.15 -4.77 -11.73
N PHE A 210 18.37 -5.67 -11.15
CA PHE A 210 17.55 -5.40 -9.96
C PHE A 210 17.83 -6.46 -8.88
N PRO A 211 19.00 -6.43 -8.23
CA PRO A 211 19.42 -7.44 -7.25
C PRO A 211 18.52 -7.49 -6.01
N GLU A 212 17.88 -6.37 -5.66
CA GLU A 212 16.90 -6.32 -4.58
C GLU A 212 15.49 -6.68 -5.06
N GLY A 213 15.33 -6.99 -6.35
CA GLY A 213 14.08 -7.24 -7.04
C GLY A 213 13.26 -5.99 -7.36
N LEU A 214 12.23 -6.16 -8.18
CA LEU A 214 11.48 -5.07 -8.82
C LEU A 214 9.98 -5.39 -8.87
N ASN A 215 9.12 -4.43 -8.54
CA ASN A 215 7.70 -4.55 -8.92
C ASN A 215 7.57 -4.19 -10.40
N VAL A 216 6.85 -5.01 -11.16
CA VAL A 216 6.81 -4.91 -12.62
C VAL A 216 5.38 -4.54 -13.04
N GLU A 217 5.20 -3.30 -13.47
CA GLU A 217 3.90 -2.78 -13.88
C GLU A 217 3.75 -2.77 -15.39
N PHE A 218 2.59 -3.18 -15.88
CA PHE A 218 2.17 -3.04 -17.27
C PHE A 218 1.04 -2.02 -17.33
N VAL A 219 1.18 -1.05 -18.22
CA VAL A 219 0.29 0.10 -18.31
C VAL A 219 -0.13 0.32 -19.74
N GLN A 220 -1.44 0.35 -19.98
CA GLN A 220 -1.99 0.84 -21.24
C GLN A 220 -2.55 2.25 -21.01
N VAL A 221 -2.11 3.20 -21.83
CA VAL A 221 -2.61 4.57 -21.80
C VAL A 221 -3.92 4.63 -22.59
N VAL A 222 -5.04 4.80 -21.90
CA VAL A 222 -6.35 4.92 -22.55
C VAL A 222 -6.53 6.32 -23.11
N ASN A 223 -6.21 7.32 -22.29
CA ASN A 223 -6.18 8.73 -22.67
C ASN A 223 -5.33 9.52 -21.65
N SER A 224 -5.31 10.85 -21.76
CA SER A 224 -4.49 11.73 -20.92
C SER A 224 -4.89 11.81 -19.43
N HIS A 225 -5.95 11.12 -19.03
CA HIS A 225 -6.46 11.07 -17.64
C HIS A 225 -6.83 9.65 -17.18
N GLU A 226 -6.58 8.61 -17.99
CA GLU A 226 -6.97 7.23 -17.67
C GLU A 226 -5.92 6.22 -18.12
N LEU A 227 -5.59 5.29 -17.22
CA LEU A 227 -4.65 4.19 -17.43
C LEU A 227 -5.30 2.85 -17.06
N GLN A 228 -5.06 1.81 -17.85
CA GLN A 228 -5.28 0.43 -17.42
C GLN A 228 -4.00 -0.14 -16.81
N PHE A 229 -4.15 -0.97 -15.78
CA PHE A 229 -3.02 -1.42 -14.95
C PHE A 229 -3.06 -2.91 -14.63
N ARG A 230 -1.90 -3.54 -14.73
CA ARG A 230 -1.59 -4.88 -14.21
C ARG A 230 -0.20 -4.86 -13.58
N VAL A 231 0.03 -5.72 -12.60
CA VAL A 231 1.32 -5.77 -11.89
C VAL A 231 1.70 -7.21 -11.55
N TRP A 232 3.01 -7.45 -11.61
CA TRP A 232 3.67 -8.54 -10.89
C TRP A 232 4.43 -7.93 -9.72
N GLU A 233 3.95 -8.15 -8.50
CA GLU A 233 4.60 -7.64 -7.30
C GLU A 233 5.72 -8.57 -6.83
N ARG A 234 6.83 -7.95 -6.44
CA ARG A 234 8.00 -8.65 -5.90
C ARG A 234 7.61 -9.51 -4.69
N GLY A 235 7.84 -10.81 -4.79
CA GLY A 235 7.52 -11.78 -3.73
C GLY A 235 6.03 -12.14 -3.57
N SER A 236 5.12 -11.52 -4.34
CA SER A 236 3.67 -11.80 -4.27
C SER A 236 3.08 -12.30 -5.59
N GLY A 237 3.72 -12.00 -6.73
CA GLY A 237 3.20 -12.32 -8.05
C GLY A 237 2.07 -11.39 -8.47
N ILE A 238 1.08 -11.92 -9.19
CA ILE A 238 -0.05 -11.10 -9.69
C ILE A 238 -0.98 -10.71 -8.55
N THR A 239 -1.10 -9.41 -8.28
CA THR A 239 -2.00 -8.87 -7.26
C THR A 239 -3.15 -8.09 -7.87
N ARG A 240 -4.22 -7.88 -7.08
CA ARG A 240 -5.40 -7.15 -7.52
C ARG A 240 -5.21 -5.63 -7.45
N ALA A 241 -4.37 -5.16 -6.53
CA ALA A 241 -4.13 -3.74 -6.32
C ALA A 241 -2.76 -3.50 -5.70
N CYS A 242 -2.01 -2.56 -6.28
CA CYS A 242 -0.73 -2.09 -5.75
C CYS A 242 -0.75 -0.56 -5.71
N GLY A 243 -0.84 0.04 -4.51
CA GLY A 243 -0.96 1.49 -4.37
C GLY A 243 0.29 2.26 -4.83
N THR A 244 1.47 1.79 -4.43
CA THR A 244 2.74 2.40 -4.85
C THR A 244 3.01 2.17 -6.34
N GLY A 245 2.61 1.01 -6.89
CA GLY A 245 2.69 0.72 -8.33
C GLY A 245 1.78 1.62 -9.17
N ALA A 246 0.54 1.88 -8.74
CA ALA A 246 -0.33 2.84 -9.40
C ALA A 246 0.23 4.27 -9.36
N CYS A 247 0.84 4.66 -8.23
CA CYS A 247 1.57 5.93 -8.12
C CYS A 247 2.74 6.01 -9.10
N ALA A 248 3.58 4.97 -9.15
CA ALA A 248 4.71 4.87 -10.05
C ALA A 248 4.27 4.90 -11.52
N ALA A 249 3.17 4.23 -11.88
CA ALA A 249 2.61 4.23 -13.23
C ALA A 249 2.23 5.64 -13.71
N VAL A 250 1.57 6.44 -12.87
CA VAL A 250 1.21 7.83 -13.23
C VAL A 250 2.44 8.73 -13.31
N VAL A 251 3.40 8.59 -12.40
CA VAL A 251 4.68 9.31 -12.49
C VAL A 251 5.41 8.96 -13.79
N ALA A 252 5.51 7.66 -14.12
CA ALA A 252 6.10 7.21 -15.37
C ALA A 252 5.36 7.74 -16.61
N ALA A 253 4.02 7.79 -16.57
CA ALA A 253 3.23 8.34 -17.66
C ALA A 253 3.47 9.84 -17.85
N VAL A 254 3.69 10.60 -16.77
CA VAL A 254 4.09 12.01 -16.84
C VAL A 254 5.47 12.15 -17.45
N LEU A 255 6.44 11.36 -17.00
CA LEU A 255 7.83 11.40 -17.50
C LEU A 255 7.94 11.07 -19.00
N ASN A 256 7.03 10.23 -19.51
CA ASN A 256 6.93 9.88 -20.93
C ASN A 256 5.99 10.79 -21.73
N ASN A 257 5.47 11.87 -21.14
CA ASN A 257 4.55 12.84 -21.76
C ASN A 257 3.18 12.27 -22.19
N TYR A 258 2.76 11.12 -21.67
CA TYR A 258 1.42 10.57 -21.92
C TYR A 258 0.34 11.32 -21.15
N VAL A 259 0.66 11.77 -19.94
CA VAL A 259 -0.22 12.57 -19.07
C VAL A 259 0.52 13.81 -18.57
N LYS A 260 -0.21 14.83 -18.10
CA LYS A 260 0.40 16.07 -17.60
C LYS A 260 0.52 16.04 -16.08
N GLN A 261 1.65 16.50 -15.54
CA GLN A 261 1.80 16.72 -14.10
C GLN A 261 0.73 17.68 -13.57
N GLY A 262 0.31 17.50 -12.32
CA GLY A 262 -0.75 18.29 -11.70
C GLY A 262 -2.16 17.95 -12.20
N LYS A 263 -2.32 16.90 -13.01
CA LYS A 263 -3.62 16.32 -13.38
C LYS A 263 -3.85 15.03 -12.63
N GLU A 264 -5.07 14.86 -12.15
CA GLU A 264 -5.52 13.60 -11.57
C GLU A 264 -5.77 12.60 -12.71
N VAL A 265 -5.29 11.38 -12.51
CA VAL A 265 -5.37 10.27 -13.45
C VAL A 265 -6.07 9.11 -12.76
N THR A 266 -7.09 8.55 -13.38
CA THR A 266 -7.74 7.32 -12.93
C THR A 266 -6.92 6.13 -13.43
N VAL A 267 -6.55 5.25 -12.50
CA VAL A 267 -5.85 4.00 -12.77
C VAL A 267 -6.83 2.86 -12.50
N HIS A 268 -7.13 2.07 -13.53
CA HIS A 268 -8.01 0.91 -13.45
C HIS A 268 -7.20 -0.33 -13.10
N LEU A 269 -7.26 -0.74 -11.83
CA LEU A 269 -6.64 -1.97 -11.35
C LEU A 269 -7.66 -3.13 -11.40
N LEU A 270 -7.18 -4.37 -11.29
CA LEU A 270 -8.05 -5.56 -11.16
C LEU A 270 -9.00 -5.48 -9.95
N GLY A 271 -8.61 -4.76 -8.90
CA GLY A 271 -9.39 -4.54 -7.69
C GLY A 271 -10.39 -3.37 -7.78
N GLY A 272 -10.35 -2.57 -8.84
CA GLY A 272 -11.14 -1.36 -9.03
C GLY A 272 -10.27 -0.12 -9.24
N ASP A 273 -10.89 1.06 -9.15
CA ASP A 273 -10.27 2.31 -9.55
C ASP A 273 -9.50 2.99 -8.42
N MET A 274 -8.41 3.65 -8.81
CA MET A 274 -7.62 4.51 -7.94
C MET A 274 -7.31 5.82 -8.67
N LYS A 275 -7.49 6.95 -8.00
CA LYS A 275 -7.20 8.27 -8.57
C LYS A 275 -5.85 8.74 -8.03
N ILE A 276 -4.94 9.04 -8.94
CA ILE A 276 -3.58 9.43 -8.59
C ILE A 276 -3.31 10.84 -9.12
N LEU A 277 -2.71 11.68 -8.28
CA LEU A 277 -2.27 13.01 -8.65
C LEU A 277 -0.80 13.16 -8.27
N TRP A 278 0.09 13.26 -9.26
CA TRP A 278 1.43 13.80 -9.01
C TRP A 278 1.35 15.33 -9.05
N ALA A 279 1.36 15.94 -7.88
CA ALA A 279 1.14 17.37 -7.73
C ALA A 279 2.39 18.19 -8.11
N ASN A 280 2.20 19.48 -8.39
CA ASN A 280 3.28 20.35 -8.87
C ASN A 280 4.30 20.67 -7.77
N GLU A 281 3.90 20.60 -6.51
CA GLU A 281 4.75 20.69 -5.32
C GLU A 281 5.61 19.43 -5.11
N GLY A 282 5.35 18.34 -5.84
CA GLY A 282 6.20 17.15 -5.90
C GLY A 282 5.61 15.91 -5.23
N SER A 283 4.68 16.02 -4.28
CA SER A 283 4.03 14.86 -3.67
C SER A 283 3.09 14.15 -4.64
N VAL A 284 2.98 12.83 -4.48
CA VAL A 284 1.97 12.00 -5.16
C VAL A 284 0.84 11.71 -4.18
N TYR A 285 -0.38 12.08 -4.55
CA TYR A 285 -1.58 11.79 -3.80
C TYR A 285 -2.30 10.60 -4.39
N MET A 286 -2.63 9.64 -3.55
CA MET A 286 -3.34 8.42 -3.92
C MET A 286 -4.72 8.42 -3.27
N ARG A 287 -5.77 8.52 -4.08
CA ARG A 287 -7.17 8.49 -3.64
C ARG A 287 -7.84 7.20 -4.08
N GLY A 288 -8.54 6.56 -3.16
CA GLY A 288 -9.32 5.36 -3.49
C GLY A 288 -10.29 4.97 -2.37
N PRO A 289 -11.10 3.92 -2.60
CA PRO A 289 -12.11 3.52 -1.66
C PRO A 289 -11.52 2.74 -0.47
N ALA A 290 -12.31 2.71 0.61
CA ALA A 290 -12.15 1.83 1.76
C ALA A 290 -13.53 1.28 2.17
N VAL A 291 -13.66 -0.04 2.23
CA VAL A 291 -14.95 -0.71 2.42
C VAL A 291 -14.91 -1.62 3.63
N THR A 292 -15.89 -1.47 4.52
CA THR A 292 -16.12 -2.41 5.63
C THR A 292 -16.86 -3.63 5.10
N ILE A 293 -16.30 -4.82 5.34
CA ILE A 293 -16.92 -6.11 4.98
C ILE A 293 -17.84 -6.57 6.11
N CYS A 294 -17.30 -6.67 7.32
CA CYS A 294 -18.05 -7.09 8.49
C CYS A 294 -17.38 -6.61 9.78
N GLU A 295 -18.15 -6.64 10.87
CA GLU A 295 -17.68 -6.44 12.24
C GLU A 295 -18.05 -7.68 13.05
N GLY A 296 -17.24 -8.03 14.06
CA GLY A 296 -17.50 -9.22 14.86
C GLY A 296 -16.59 -9.39 16.07
N LEU A 297 -16.77 -10.52 16.76
CA LEU A 297 -15.93 -10.98 17.86
C LEU A 297 -15.22 -12.27 17.44
N TYR A 298 -13.90 -12.30 17.54
CA TYR A 298 -13.06 -13.45 17.27
C TYR A 298 -12.68 -14.16 18.58
N LEU A 299 -12.93 -15.46 18.67
CA LEU A 299 -12.57 -16.27 19.84
C LEU A 299 -11.10 -16.67 19.73
N MET A 300 -10.30 -16.39 20.77
CA MET A 300 -8.88 -16.69 20.77
C MET A 300 -8.58 -18.01 21.50
N GLY A 301 -7.65 -18.81 20.97
CA GLY A 301 -7.20 -20.06 21.58
C GLY A 301 -8.10 -21.28 21.34
N VAL A 302 -8.85 -21.28 20.23
CA VAL A 302 -9.67 -22.41 19.76
C VAL A 302 -8.86 -23.34 18.88
#